data_AF-A0A938QT07-F1
#
_entry.id   AF-A0A938QT07-F1
#
_cell.length_a   1.000
_cell.length_b   1.000
_cell.length_c   1.000
_cell.angle_alpha   90.00
_cell.angle_beta   90.00
_cell.angle_gamma   90.00
#
_symmetry.space_group_name_H-M   'P 1'
#
loop_
_entity.id
_entity.type
_entity.pdbx_description
1 polymer ?
#
loop_
_entity_poly.entity_id
_entity_poly.type
_entity_poly.pdbx_seq_one_letter_code
_entity_poly.pdbx_strand_id
1 'polypeptide(L)'
;MRKISVVIEVRDRTTLPPSAAPLVTAPKLGLVIDALFDLHERPGDRRATLRIALLKKQGAASCPSCNEDVTLEGFRRTQTSYLVRDEWRCRCGSRFLLSEEHVC
;
A
#
# COMPACT_ATOMS: atom_id res chain seq x y z
N MET A 1 -30.81 40.94 22.65
CA MET A 1 -30.94 39.48 22.87
C MET A 1 -30.53 38.75 21.59
N ARG A 2 -29.36 38.10 21.58
CA ARG A 2 -28.83 37.41 20.38
C ARG A 2 -29.41 35.99 20.32
N LYS A 3 -30.16 35.67 19.27
CA LYS A 3 -30.64 34.32 18.97
C LYS A 3 -29.43 33.45 18.60
N ILE A 4 -29.16 32.43 19.40
CA ILE A 4 -28.21 31.36 19.07
C ILE A 4 -29.00 30.34 18.27
N SER A 5 -28.76 30.28 16.96
CA SER A 5 -29.26 29.20 16.11
C SER A 5 -28.33 28.01 16.27
N VAL A 6 -28.80 26.95 16.92
CA VAL A 6 -28.10 25.66 16.96
C VAL A 6 -28.24 25.03 15.58
N VAL A 7 -27.16 25.06 14.80
CA VAL A 7 -27.06 24.29 13.56
C VAL A 7 -26.82 22.85 13.97
N ILE A 8 -27.85 22.02 13.93
CA ILE A 8 -27.72 20.57 14.07
C ILE A 8 -27.26 20.06 12.71
N GLU A 9 -25.96 19.86 12.55
CA GLU A 9 -25.42 19.08 11.42
C GLU A 9 -25.86 17.63 11.59
N VAL A 10 -26.93 17.26 10.89
CA VAL A 10 -27.31 15.86 10.70
C VAL A 10 -26.24 15.24 9.81
N ARG A 11 -25.28 14.54 10.42
CA ARG A 11 -24.31 13.70 9.70
C ARG A 11 -25.07 12.59 8.99
N ASP A 12 -25.33 12.80 7.71
CA ASP A 12 -25.85 11.78 6.82
C ASP A 12 -24.83 10.62 6.78
N ARG A 13 -25.21 9.48 7.38
CA ARG A 13 -24.38 8.27 7.49
C ARG A 13 -24.13 7.58 6.15
N THR A 14 -24.52 8.18 5.02
CA THR A 14 -24.38 7.62 3.67
C THR A 14 -23.22 8.21 2.86
N THR A 15 -22.44 9.14 3.41
CA THR A 15 -21.17 9.54 2.78
C THR A 15 -20.13 8.44 3.00
N LEU A 16 -20.14 7.45 2.09
CA LEU A 16 -18.97 6.61 1.82
C LEU A 16 -17.75 7.54 1.74
N PRO A 17 -16.68 7.31 2.52
CA PRO A 17 -15.48 8.13 2.42
C PRO A 17 -15.02 8.15 0.96
N PRO A 18 -14.44 9.27 0.48
CA PRO A 18 -14.14 9.49 -0.93
C PRO A 18 -13.46 8.25 -1.50
N SER A 19 -14.14 7.64 -2.47
CA SER A 19 -13.76 6.48 -3.28
C SER A 19 -12.31 6.07 -3.02
N ALA A 20 -12.09 5.16 -2.07
CA ALA A 20 -10.79 4.54 -1.92
C ALA A 20 -10.42 3.97 -3.30
N ALA A 21 -9.29 4.40 -3.86
CA ALA A 21 -8.82 3.89 -5.14
C ALA A 21 -8.95 2.35 -5.15
N PRO A 22 -9.47 1.76 -6.24
CA PRO A 22 -9.72 0.32 -6.28
C PRO A 22 -8.43 -0.42 -5.94
N LEU A 23 -8.55 -1.39 -5.03
CA LEU A 23 -7.42 -2.20 -4.61
C LEU A 23 -7.13 -3.22 -5.71
N VAL A 24 -5.97 -3.10 -6.35
CA VAL A 24 -5.56 -3.99 -7.46
C VAL A 24 -4.61 -5.05 -6.94
N THR A 25 -4.85 -6.32 -7.25
CA THR A 25 -3.95 -7.41 -6.84
C THR A 25 -2.66 -7.36 -7.66
N ALA A 26 -1.51 -7.27 -6.98
CA ALA A 26 -0.20 -7.14 -7.61
C ALA A 26 0.89 -7.83 -6.76
N PRO A 27 0.89 -9.18 -6.72
CA PRO A 27 1.81 -9.95 -5.86
C PRO A 27 3.29 -9.75 -6.22
N LYS A 28 3.59 -9.41 -7.48
CA LYS A 28 4.97 -9.10 -7.91
C LYS A 28 5.55 -7.88 -7.21
N LEU A 29 4.71 -6.91 -6.81
CA LEU A 29 5.15 -5.76 -6.02
C LEU A 29 5.55 -6.20 -4.60
N GLY A 30 4.94 -7.26 -4.05
CA GLY A 30 5.35 -7.88 -2.79
C GLY A 30 6.80 -8.34 -2.82
N LEU A 31 7.22 -9.01 -3.90
CA LEU A 31 8.60 -9.46 -4.06
C LEU A 31 9.63 -8.31 -4.07
N VAL A 32 9.22 -7.13 -4.53
CA VAL A 32 10.06 -5.92 -4.54
C VAL A 32 10.14 -5.35 -3.13
N ILE A 33 9.01 -5.27 -2.44
CA ILE A 33 8.96 -4.81 -1.04
C ILE A 33 9.81 -5.71 -0.14
N ASP A 34 9.72 -7.04 -0.28
CA ASP A 34 10.56 -7.98 0.47
C ASP A 34 12.05 -7.70 0.26
N ALA A 35 12.46 -7.52 -1.00
CA ALA A 35 13.86 -7.25 -1.32
C ALA A 35 14.33 -5.86 -0.81
N LEU A 36 13.43 -4.88 -0.75
CA LEU A 36 13.69 -3.57 -0.15
C LEU A 36 13.83 -3.67 1.37
N PHE A 37 13.04 -4.50 2.04
CA PHE A 37 13.21 -4.80 3.46
C PHE A 37 14.54 -5.50 3.73
N ASP A 38 14.90 -6.53 2.96
CA ASP A 38 16.18 -7.23 3.08
C ASP A 38 17.37 -6.24 2.98
N LEU A 39 17.30 -5.31 2.02
CA LEU A 39 18.35 -4.29 1.82
C LEU A 39 18.34 -3.22 2.92
N HIS A 40 17.16 -2.87 3.46
CA HIS A 40 17.04 -1.92 4.55
C HIS A 40 17.63 -2.50 5.85
N GLU A 41 17.37 -3.77 6.16
CA GLU A 41 17.95 -4.47 7.30
C GLU A 41 19.45 -4.74 7.12
N ARG A 42 19.89 -4.99 5.88
CA ARG A 42 21.29 -5.30 5.55
C ARG A 42 21.74 -4.48 4.33
N PRO A 43 22.21 -3.23 4.54
CA PRO A 43 22.60 -2.33 3.45
C PRO A 43 23.71 -2.83 2.52
N GLY A 44 24.45 -3.88 2.92
CA GLY A 44 25.50 -4.52 2.13
C GLY A 44 25.08 -5.81 1.43
N ASP A 45 23.81 -6.22 1.52
CA ASP A 45 23.36 -7.50 0.94
C ASP A 45 23.34 -7.42 -0.60
N ARG A 46 24.35 -8.06 -1.20
CA ARG A 46 24.50 -8.16 -2.66
C ARG A 46 23.35 -8.96 -3.28
N ARG A 47 22.80 -9.94 -2.59
CA ARG A 47 21.69 -10.77 -3.09
C ARG A 47 20.41 -9.94 -3.17
N ALA A 48 20.12 -9.15 -2.14
CA ALA A 48 18.98 -8.22 -2.14
C ALA A 48 19.11 -7.17 -3.26
N THR A 49 20.31 -6.58 -3.40
CA THR A 49 20.62 -5.64 -4.49
C THR A 49 20.39 -6.24 -5.87
N LEU A 50 20.91 -7.46 -6.12
CA LEU A 50 20.71 -8.16 -7.39
C LEU A 50 19.23 -8.49 -7.64
N ARG A 51 18.50 -8.90 -6.60
CA ARG A 51 17.07 -9.20 -6.71
C ARG A 51 16.27 -7.97 -7.12
N ILE A 52 16.53 -6.81 -6.51
CA ILE A 52 15.90 -5.54 -6.92
C ILE A 52 16.23 -5.21 -8.38
N ALA A 53 17.50 -5.34 -8.79
CA ALA A 53 17.92 -5.06 -10.16
C ALA A 53 17.21 -5.95 -11.20
N LEU A 54 17.03 -7.24 -10.88
CA LEU A 54 16.29 -8.18 -11.73
C LEU A 54 14.80 -7.82 -11.81
N LEU A 55 14.17 -7.51 -10.68
CA LEU A 55 12.77 -7.09 -10.64
C LEU A 55 12.54 -5.77 -11.40
N LYS A 56 13.48 -4.83 -11.34
CA LYS A 56 13.48 -3.61 -12.16
C LYS A 56 13.51 -3.93 -13.65
N LYS A 57 14.40 -4.84 -14.09
CA LYS A 57 14.46 -5.26 -15.50
C LYS A 57 13.18 -5.95 -15.99
N GLN A 58 12.43 -6.59 -15.10
CA GLN A 58 11.14 -7.22 -15.41
C GLN A 58 9.97 -6.23 -15.40
N GLY A 59 10.20 -4.94 -15.11
CA GLY A 59 9.15 -3.93 -14.96
C GLY A 59 8.29 -4.13 -13.71
N ALA A 60 8.73 -4.96 -12.76
CA ALA A 60 7.97 -5.27 -11.55
C ALA A 60 8.20 -4.28 -10.41
N ALA A 61 9.20 -3.39 -10.52
CA ALA A 61 9.61 -2.45 -9.47
C ALA A 61 9.04 -1.04 -9.63
N SER A 62 8.01 -0.88 -10.46
CA SER A 62 7.37 0.40 -10.73
C SER A 62 5.85 0.27 -10.60
N CYS A 63 5.19 1.36 -10.22
CA CYS A 63 3.74 1.42 -10.12
C CYS A 63 3.10 1.18 -11.49
N PRO A 64 2.17 0.22 -11.64
CA PRO A 64 1.46 -0.02 -12.90
C PRO A 64 0.68 1.19 -13.43
N SER A 65 0.31 2.14 -12.55
CA SER A 65 -0.53 3.30 -12.91
C SER A 65 0.26 4.52 -13.36
N CYS A 66 1.38 4.85 -12.68
CA CYS A 66 2.15 6.08 -12.93
C CYS A 66 3.64 5.84 -13.20
N ASN A 67 4.07 4.57 -13.22
CA ASN A 67 5.45 4.14 -13.44
C ASN A 67 6.48 4.66 -12.42
N GLU A 68 6.05 5.17 -11.26
CA GLU A 68 6.94 5.58 -10.17
C GLU A 68 7.54 4.36 -9.48
N ASP A 69 8.81 4.45 -9.06
CA ASP A 69 9.52 3.38 -8.36
C ASP A 69 8.81 2.98 -7.06
N VAL A 70 8.79 1.69 -6.78
CA VAL A 70 8.25 1.14 -5.52
C VAL A 70 9.19 1.49 -4.37
N THR A 71 8.61 1.99 -3.28
CA THR A 71 9.33 2.38 -2.04
C THR A 71 8.68 1.80 -0.80
N LEU A 72 9.41 1.73 0.30
CA LEU A 72 8.89 1.25 1.60
C LEU A 72 7.87 2.22 2.23
N GLU A 73 7.91 3.50 1.90
CA GLU A 73 7.00 4.52 2.47
C GLU A 73 5.51 4.20 2.23
N GLY A 74 5.20 3.58 1.10
CA GLY A 74 3.84 3.21 0.72
C GLY A 74 3.35 1.89 1.32
N PHE A 75 4.22 1.12 1.98
CA PHE A 75 3.89 -0.21 2.46
C PHE A 75 3.05 -0.17 3.75
N ARG A 76 2.06 -1.04 3.82
CA ARG A 76 1.23 -1.23 5.01
C ARG A 76 0.87 -2.71 5.19
N ARG A 77 1.24 -3.26 6.34
CA ARG A 77 0.75 -4.55 6.83
C ARG A 77 -0.41 -4.32 7.80
N THR A 78 -1.51 -5.02 7.58
CA THR A 78 -2.67 -5.07 8.49
C THR A 78 -2.79 -6.48 9.01
N GLN A 79 -2.74 -6.64 10.33
CA GLN A 79 -2.90 -7.93 11.00
C GLN A 79 -4.09 -7.86 11.95
N THR A 80 -4.97 -8.85 11.84
CA THR A 80 -6.14 -9.08 12.70
C THR A 80 -6.12 -10.53 13.15
N SER A 81 -7.01 -10.91 14.07
CA SER A 81 -7.15 -12.30 14.51
C SER A 81 -7.58 -13.28 13.40
N TYR A 82 -8.02 -12.77 12.25
CA TYR A 82 -8.57 -13.58 11.15
C TYR A 82 -7.82 -13.41 9.83
N LEU A 83 -6.97 -12.39 9.73
CA LEU A 83 -6.41 -11.95 8.45
C LEU A 83 -5.06 -11.26 8.65
N VAL A 84 -4.09 -11.63 7.83
CA VAL A 84 -2.87 -10.86 7.57
C VAL A 84 -2.94 -10.35 6.13
N ARG A 85 -2.74 -9.06 5.94
CA ARG A 85 -2.87 -8.40 4.63
C ARG A 85 -1.78 -7.37 4.41
N ASP A 86 -1.09 -7.49 3.29
CA ASP A 86 -0.05 -6.57 2.87
C ASP A 86 -0.50 -5.75 1.68
N GLU A 87 -0.33 -4.44 1.80
CA GLU A 87 -0.67 -3.47 0.77
C GLU A 87 0.50 -2.54 0.48
N TRP A 88 0.52 -2.02 -0.74
CA TRP A 88 1.37 -0.89 -1.11
C TRP A 88 0.53 0.21 -1.74
N ARG A 89 0.76 1.44 -1.29
CA ARG A 89 0.13 2.66 -1.82
C ARG A 89 1.17 3.50 -2.53
N CYS A 90 0.93 3.75 -3.81
CA CYS A 90 1.75 4.69 -4.57
C CYS A 90 1.35 6.14 -4.24
N ARG A 91 2.27 7.10 -4.45
CA ARG A 91 2.00 8.53 -4.28
C ARG A 91 0.96 9.07 -5.27
N CYS A 92 0.79 8.43 -6.42
CA CYS A 92 -0.30 8.73 -7.35
C CYS A 92 -1.70 8.38 -6.81
N GLY A 93 -1.80 7.76 -5.64
CA GLY A 93 -3.05 7.39 -4.99
C GLY A 93 -3.52 5.97 -5.28
N SER A 94 -2.92 5.27 -6.24
CA SER A 94 -3.22 3.86 -6.54
C SER A 94 -2.84 2.95 -5.38
N ARG A 95 -3.64 1.91 -5.14
CA ARG A 95 -3.46 0.94 -4.06
C ARG A 95 -3.35 -0.47 -4.62
N PHE A 96 -2.41 -1.22 -4.08
CA PHE A 96 -2.10 -2.55 -4.54
C PHE A 96 -2.11 -3.55 -3.39
N LEU A 97 -2.81 -4.66 -3.56
CA LEU A 97 -2.77 -5.80 -2.64
C LEU A 97 -1.57 -6.69 -3.02
N LEU A 98 -0.68 -6.93 -2.06
CA LEU A 98 0.54 -7.71 -2.25
C LEU A 98 0.32 -9.17 -1.84
N SER A 99 -0.27 -9.37 -0.67
CA SER A 99 -0.65 -10.67 -0.14
C SER A 99 -1.87 -10.54 0.79
N GLU A 100 -2.63 -11.62 0.91
CA GLU A 100 -3.75 -11.75 1.84
C GLU A 100 -3.83 -13.20 2.31
N GLU A 101 -3.75 -13.41 3.63
CA GLU A 101 -3.73 -14.73 4.26
C GLU A 101 -4.75 -14.76 5.40
N HIS A 102 -5.62 -15.77 5.40
CA HIS A 102 -6.60 -15.97 6.46
C HIS A 102 -6.01 -16.83 7.58
N VAL A 103 -6.18 -16.38 8.83
CA VAL A 103 -5.72 -17.09 10.03
C VAL A 103 -6.89 -17.96 10.52
N CYS A 104 -6.77 -19.27 10.34
CA CYS A 104 -7.76 -20.27 10.77
C CYS A 104 -7.46 -20.82 12.17
#